data_AF-A0A0Q7E2G4-F1
#
_entry.id   AF-A0A0Q7E2G4-F1
#
_cell.length_a   1.000
_cell.length_b   1.000
_cell.length_c   1.000
_cell.angle_alpha   90.00
_cell.angle_beta   90.00
_cell.angle_gamma   90.00
#
_symmetry.space_group_name_H-M   'P 1'
#
loop_
_entity.id
_entity.type
_entity.pdbx_description
1 polymer ?
#
loop_
_entity_poly.entity_id
_entity_poly.type
_entity_poly.pdbx_seq_one_letter_code
_entity_poly.pdbx_strand_id
1 'polypeptide(L)' 'MNRPLALILLLAAASTSACTVPSYEAEPTSVYQWQRRQDAIERQYNERVRLCANTKEDDPRKEENCRGVTGAKQ' A
#
# COMPACT_ATOMS: atom_id res chain seq x y z
N MET A 1 -39.90 5.20 -12.88
CA MET A 1 -38.67 4.86 -12.12
C MET A 1 -37.69 6.01 -12.26
N ASN A 2 -37.46 6.75 -11.18
CA ASN A 2 -36.68 7.98 -11.20
C ASN A 2 -35.18 7.66 -11.33
N ARG A 3 -34.68 7.69 -12.57
CA ARG A 3 -33.25 7.60 -12.93
C ARG A 3 -32.29 8.38 -12.01
N PRO A 4 -32.58 9.62 -11.58
CA PRO A 4 -31.65 10.35 -10.69
C PRO A 4 -31.52 9.68 -9.31
N LEU A 5 -32.59 9.05 -8.81
CA LEU A 5 -32.59 8.39 -7.51
C LEU A 5 -31.74 7.11 -7.52
N ALA A 6 -31.74 6.39 -8.65
CA ALA A 6 -30.88 5.23 -8.85
C ALA A 6 -29.38 5.60 -8.90
N LEU A 7 -29.04 6.72 -9.53
CA LEU A 7 -27.66 7.22 -9.59
C LEU A 7 -27.14 7.67 -8.22
N ILE A 8 -27.97 8.35 -7.43
CA ILE A 8 -27.62 8.78 -6.08
C ILE A 8 -27.38 7.57 -5.16
N LEU A 9 -28.22 6.53 -5.27
CA LEU A 9 -28.06 5.29 -4.50
C LEU A 9 -26.77 4.55 -4.86
N LEU A 10 -26.38 4.51 -6.14
CA LEU A 10 -25.13 3.90 -6.59
C LEU A 10 -23.89 4.67 -6.08
N LEU A 11 -23.92 6.00 -6.11
CA LEU A 11 -22.83 6.81 -5.55
C LEU A 11 -22.70 6.64 -4.03
N ALA A 12 -23.82 6.56 -3.32
CA ALA A 12 -23.83 6.34 -1.88
C ALA A 12 -23.33 4.95 -1.48
N ALA A 13 -23.59 3.91 -2.29
CA ALA A 13 -23.05 2.58 -2.06
C ALA A 13 -21.53 2.50 -2.35
N ALA A 14 -21.02 3.24 -3.34
CA ALA A 14 -19.59 3.27 -3.63
C ALA A 14 -18.80 4.00 -2.52
N SER A 15 -19.33 5.10 -1.98
CA SER A 15 -18.63 5.87 -0.93
C SER A 15 -18.54 5.14 0.41
N THR A 16 -19.48 4.25 0.74
CA THR A 16 -19.41 3.46 1.97
C THR A 16 -18.38 2.32 1.88
N SER A 17 -18.09 1.81 0.67
CA SER A 17 -17.10 0.74 0.49
C SER A 17 -15.67 1.14 0.90
N ALA A 18 -15.34 2.43 0.84
CA ALA A 18 -14.05 2.97 1.26
C ALA A 18 -13.86 2.96 2.79
N CYS A 19 -14.94 2.93 3.57
CA CYS A 19 -14.89 2.92 5.03
C CYS A 19 -15.15 1.53 5.65
N THR A 20 -15.57 0.55 4.86
CA THR A 20 -15.95 -0.79 5.35
C THR A 20 -14.89 -1.86 5.13
N VAL A 21 -13.74 -1.53 4.54
CA VAL A 21 -12.58 -2.42 4.54
C VAL A 21 -11.63 -1.96 5.63
N PRO A 22 -11.80 -2.40 6.89
CA PRO A 22 -10.73 -2.25 7.84
C PRO A 22 -9.55 -3.07 7.28
N SER A 23 -8.47 -2.40 6.89
CA SER A 23 -7.17 -3.05 6.63
C SER A 23 -6.53 -3.54 7.93
N TYR A 24 -7.35 -3.90 8.92
CA TYR A 24 -6.92 -4.37 10.20
C TYR A 24 -6.33 -5.77 10.01
N GLU A 25 -5.02 -5.79 9.85
CA GLU A 25 -4.22 -6.96 10.04
C GLU A 25 -4.20 -7.24 11.55
N ALA A 26 -4.68 -8.41 11.96
CA ALA A 26 -4.64 -8.79 13.37
C ALA A 26 -3.20 -8.73 13.88
N GLU A 27 -3.00 -8.12 15.05
CA GLU A 27 -1.67 -8.06 15.64
C GLU A 27 -1.17 -9.49 15.97
N PRO A 28 0.09 -9.81 15.65
CA PRO A 28 0.68 -11.11 15.96
C PRO A 28 0.60 -11.41 17.47
N THR A 29 0.04 -12.56 17.82
CA THR A 29 -0.21 -12.96 19.23
C THR A 29 0.92 -13.81 19.82
N SER A 30 1.95 -14.11 19.05
CA SER A 30 3.13 -14.86 19.49
C SER A 30 4.42 -14.28 18.93
N VAL A 31 5.52 -14.53 19.63
CA VAL A 31 6.87 -14.10 19.21
C VAL A 31 7.20 -14.58 17.80
N TYR A 32 6.85 -15.83 17.47
CA TYR A 32 7.11 -16.39 16.13
C TYR A 32 6.30 -15.69 15.03
N GLN A 33 5.04 -15.33 15.30
CA GLN A 33 4.25 -14.55 14.36
C GLN A 33 4.83 -13.15 14.17
N TRP A 34 5.33 -12.54 15.26
CA TRP A 34 6.00 -11.25 15.23
C TRP A 34 7.26 -11.29 14.37
N GLN A 35 8.09 -12.33 14.56
CA GLN A 35 9.31 -12.52 13.77
C GLN A 35 8.99 -12.71 12.29
N ARG A 36 8.02 -13.56 11.93
CA ARG A 36 7.61 -13.72 10.52
C ARG A 36 7.16 -12.40 9.88
N ARG A 37 6.49 -11.53 10.66
CA ARG A 37 6.08 -10.21 10.19
C ARG A 37 7.30 -9.32 9.90
N GLN A 38 8.27 -9.29 10.80
CA GLN A 38 9.52 -8.55 10.60
C GLN A 38 10.29 -9.06 9.37
N ASP A 39 10.43 -10.37 9.21
CA ASP A 39 11.11 -10.97 8.05
C ASP A 39 10.40 -10.58 6.73
N ALA A 40 9.07 -10.52 6.73
CA ALA A 40 8.31 -10.09 5.56
C ALA A 40 8.53 -8.61 5.22
N ILE A 41 8.53 -7.75 6.25
CA ILE A 41 8.79 -6.31 6.10
C ILE A 41 10.21 -6.09 5.56
N GLU A 42 11.20 -6.79 6.11
CA GLU A 42 12.60 -6.68 5.68
C GLU A 42 12.77 -7.12 4.22
N ARG A 43 12.17 -8.26 3.82
CA ARG A 43 12.19 -8.71 2.41
C ARG A 43 11.59 -7.66 1.47
N GLN A 44 10.43 -7.11 1.83
CA GLN A 44 9.79 -6.08 1.01
C GLN A 44 10.62 -4.80 0.94
N TYR A 45 11.25 -4.41 2.04
CA TYR A 45 12.15 -3.26 2.07
C TYR A 45 13.36 -3.48 1.16
N ASN A 46 14.04 -4.61 1.29
CA ASN A 46 15.22 -4.94 0.48
C ASN A 46 14.90 -4.99 -1.02
N GLU A 47 13.71 -5.47 -1.39
CA GLU A 47 13.26 -5.43 -2.78
C GLU A 47 13.07 -3.99 -3.28
N ARG A 48 12.43 -3.11 -2.48
CA ARG A 48 12.33 -1.69 -2.82
C ARG A 48 13.69 -1.04 -2.98
N VAL A 49 14.65 -1.33 -2.09
CA VAL A 49 16.03 -0.83 -2.22
C VAL A 49 16.65 -1.27 -3.54
N ARG A 50 16.52 -2.55 -3.93
CA ARG A 50 17.03 -3.03 -5.23
C ARG A 50 16.38 -2.32 -6.41
N LEU A 51 15.05 -2.17 -6.39
CA LEU A 51 14.31 -1.49 -7.47
C LEU A 51 14.74 -0.03 -7.58
N CYS A 52 14.82 0.69 -6.47
CA CYS A 52 15.28 2.07 -6.45
C CYS A 52 16.72 2.23 -6.98
N ALA A 53 17.63 1.34 -6.57
CA ALA A 53 19.03 1.36 -7.02
C ALA A 53 19.19 1.07 -8.52
N ASN A 54 18.35 0.18 -9.07
CA ASN A 54 18.39 -0.19 -10.49
C ASN A 54 17.59 0.73 -11.40
N THR A 55 16.67 1.53 -10.85
CA THR A 55 15.88 2.50 -11.62
C THR A 55 16.76 3.69 -11.99
N LYS A 56 16.79 4.06 -13.26
CA LYS A 56 17.54 5.23 -13.74
C LYS A 56 16.94 6.53 -13.18
N GLU A 57 17.76 7.56 -13.07
CA GLU A 57 17.35 8.88 -12.56
C GLU A 57 16.29 9.58 -13.43
N ASP A 58 16.30 9.33 -14.74
CA ASP A 58 15.36 9.91 -15.70
C ASP A 58 14.05 9.11 -15.85
N ASP A 59 13.92 7.96 -15.18
CA ASP A 59 12.69 7.16 -15.24
C ASP A 59 11.60 7.85 -14.41
N PRO A 60 10.40 8.11 -14.98
CA PRO A 60 9.30 8.76 -14.26
C PRO A 60 8.84 7.98 -13.01
N ARG A 61 9.18 6.69 -12.89
CA ARG A 61 8.86 5.85 -11.74
C ARG A 61 9.92 5.90 -10.64
N LYS A 62 11.02 6.62 -10.81
CA LYS A 62 12.12 6.70 -9.84
C LYS A 62 11.63 7.14 -8.47
N GLU A 63 10.82 8.20 -8.42
CA GLU A 63 10.27 8.73 -7.17
C GLU A 63 9.38 7.71 -6.46
N GLU A 64 8.55 6.98 -7.20
CA GLU A 64 7.69 5.92 -6.65
C GLU A 64 8.52 4.75 -6.12
N ASN A 65 9.45 4.24 -6.92
CA ASN A 65 10.29 3.09 -6.57
C ASN A 65 11.22 3.37 -5.38
N CYS A 66 11.66 4.62 -5.21
CA CYS A 66 12.54 5.04 -4.11
C CYS A 66 11.79 5.53 -2.87
N ARG A 67 10.46 5.61 -2.90
CA ARG A 67 9.66 6.11 -1.78
C ARG A 67 9.87 5.27 -0.52
N GLY A 68 10.28 5.93 0.57
CA GLY A 68 10.51 5.28 1.86
C GLY A 68 11.82 4.48 1.97
N VAL A 69 12.70 4.57 0.96
CA VAL A 69 14.10 4.12 1.08
C VAL A 69 14.92 5.29 1.61
N THR A 70 15.18 5.34 2.92
CA THR A 70 16.00 6.40 3.52
C THR A 70 17.45 6.29 3.02
N GLY A 71 17.96 7.36 2.42
CA GLY A 71 19.33 7.42 1.87
C GLY A 71 19.43 7.28 0.35
N ALA A 72 18.33 6.97 -0.35
CA ALA A 72 18.22 7.29 -1.77
C ALA A 72 18.10 8.81 -1.85
N LYS A 73 19.19 9.50 -2.22
CA LYS A 73 19.21 10.96 -2.31
C LYS A 73 17.99 11.44 -3.10
N GLN A 74 17.19 12.30 -2.44
CA GLN A 74 16.35 13.28 -3.12
C GLN A 74 17.22 14.25 -3.91
#